data_AF-A0A3C0J3P1-F1
#
_entry.id   AF-A0A3C0J3P1-F1
#
_cell.length_a   1.000
_cell.length_b   1.000
_cell.length_c   1.000
_cell.angle_alpha   90.00
_cell.angle_beta   90.00
_cell.angle_gamma   90.00
#
_symmetry.space_group_name_H-M   'P 1'
#
loop_
_entity.id
_entity.type
_entity.pdbx_description
1 polymer ?
#
loop_
_entity_poly.entity_id
_entity_poly.type
_entity_poly.pdbx_seq_one_letter_code
_entity_poly.pdbx_strand_id
1 'polypeptide(L)'
;MEGLKMKIILDVFNELHFVLTDEFLVEYAINENNSMVVNVNVLISSENDSQVFLMIDCENAQLKNIVDGMLIKEMAFQFRKKEYHRAEMDRNTALLIVSKHSTDEYVDFSSKVKIEDDPYYFKKYVFSYDEIGLENANNWLIENVQKGTTISLIQDYITDTRQFAKYKENNINEPIYTFFIELVTKLHCFPMKTAETKNINSINYFLKNELEKLRAKPRKSIDINQSGVETFVDMDIDYGNIKEVCEKWNLIFNSESEDKK
;
A
#
# COMPACT_ATOMS: atom_id res chain seq x y z
N MET A 1 15.44 29.56 0.43
CA MET A 1 14.52 29.02 -0.59
C MET A 1 14.72 27.52 -0.78
N GLU A 2 15.95 27.01 -0.97
CA GLU A 2 16.23 25.54 -0.84
C GLU A 2 15.69 24.93 0.46
N GLY A 3 15.81 25.66 1.58
CA GLY A 3 15.30 25.22 2.88
C GLY A 3 13.78 25.06 2.98
N LEU A 4 12.97 25.67 2.10
CA LEU A 4 11.49 25.59 2.17
C LEU A 4 10.98 24.29 1.54
N LYS A 5 11.59 23.89 0.41
CA LYS A 5 11.33 22.63 -0.30
C LYS A 5 11.67 21.44 0.58
N MET A 6 12.89 21.44 1.12
CA MET A 6 13.31 20.41 2.05
C MET A 6 12.40 20.37 3.27
N LYS A 7 11.88 21.52 3.73
CA LYS A 7 11.03 21.55 4.92
C LYS A 7 9.75 20.71 4.78
N ILE A 8 8.92 20.92 3.76
CA ILE A 8 7.67 20.12 3.63
C ILE A 8 7.98 18.63 3.47
N ILE A 9 8.94 18.29 2.60
CA ILE A 9 9.29 16.89 2.31
C ILE A 9 9.87 16.20 3.56
N LEU A 10 10.78 16.87 4.27
CA LEU A 10 11.36 16.35 5.51
C LEU A 10 10.32 16.29 6.64
N ASP A 11 9.42 17.26 6.76
CA ASP A 11 8.32 17.23 7.74
C ASP A 11 7.42 16.01 7.51
N VAL A 12 7.09 15.72 6.24
CA VAL A 12 6.36 14.50 5.86
C VAL A 12 7.16 13.24 6.21
N PHE A 13 8.44 13.16 5.84
CA PHE A 13 9.26 11.98 6.15
C PHE A 13 9.44 11.77 7.67
N ASN A 14 9.59 12.85 8.44
CA ASN A 14 9.68 12.79 9.89
C ASN A 14 8.39 12.24 10.51
N GLU A 15 7.22 12.68 10.03
CA GLU A 15 5.92 12.13 10.44
C GLU A 15 5.72 10.68 9.99
N LEU A 16 6.38 10.25 8.91
CA LEU A 16 6.45 8.86 8.46
C LEU A 16 7.56 8.05 9.16
N HIS A 17 8.18 8.60 10.21
CA HIS A 17 9.24 7.96 10.99
C HIS A 17 10.53 7.68 10.21
N PHE A 18 10.82 8.42 9.14
CA PHE A 18 12.10 8.40 8.44
C PHE A 18 13.03 9.49 8.97
N VAL A 19 14.30 9.13 9.18
CA VAL A 19 15.33 10.02 9.73
C VAL A 19 16.45 10.18 8.72
N LEU A 20 16.85 11.42 8.43
CA LEU A 20 18.05 11.73 7.66
C LEU A 20 19.28 11.19 8.41
N THR A 21 19.89 10.14 7.87
CA THR A 21 20.95 9.37 8.53
C THR A 21 22.33 9.66 7.95
N ASP A 22 22.41 9.95 6.66
CA ASP A 22 23.66 10.14 5.94
C ASP A 22 23.44 11.00 4.70
N GLU A 23 24.54 11.54 4.18
CA GLU A 23 24.59 12.38 2.99
C GLU A 23 25.86 12.04 2.21
N PHE A 24 25.75 11.89 0.89
CA PHE A 24 26.93 11.66 0.05
C PHE A 24 26.81 12.19 -1.36
N LEU A 25 27.96 12.59 -1.91
CA LEU A 25 28.06 13.06 -3.26
C LEU A 25 28.24 11.90 -4.23
N VAL A 26 27.56 11.99 -5.37
CA VAL A 26 27.74 11.11 -6.51
C VAL A 26 28.05 11.97 -7.73
N GLU A 27 29.16 11.65 -8.39
CA GLU A 27 29.57 12.28 -9.64
C GLU A 27 29.40 11.29 -10.79
N TYR A 28 28.81 11.76 -11.88
CA TYR A 28 28.65 11.02 -13.13
C TYR A 28 29.08 11.85 -14.32
N ALA A 29 29.99 11.33 -15.14
CA ALA A 29 30.40 11.98 -16.38
C ALA A 29 29.30 11.81 -17.45
N ILE A 30 28.67 12.91 -17.85
CA ILE A 30 27.71 12.93 -18.97
C ILE A 30 28.46 12.80 -20.30
N ASN A 31 29.62 13.47 -20.41
CA ASN A 31 30.55 13.37 -21.54
C ASN A 31 31.97 13.72 -21.09
N GLU A 32 32.93 13.72 -22.02
CA GLU A 32 34.36 13.98 -21.73
C GLU A 32 34.64 15.30 -20.99
N ASN A 33 33.75 16.30 -21.08
CA ASN A 33 33.95 17.63 -20.52
C ASN A 33 32.91 18.04 -19.45
N ASN A 34 31.83 17.28 -19.29
CA ASN A 34 30.73 17.60 -18.38
C ASN A 34 30.45 16.43 -17.45
N SER A 35 30.48 16.69 -16.14
CA SER A 35 29.96 15.81 -15.12
C SER A 35 28.76 16.43 -14.41
N MET A 36 27.85 15.57 -13.95
CA MET A 36 26.77 15.89 -13.05
C MET A 36 27.16 15.41 -11.66
N VAL A 37 27.17 16.33 -10.71
CA VAL A 37 27.36 16.00 -9.29
C VAL A 37 26.02 16.19 -8.61
N VAL A 38 25.56 15.16 -7.91
CA VAL A 38 24.34 15.20 -7.09
C VAL A 38 24.67 14.89 -5.66
N ASN A 39 23.96 15.56 -4.76
CA ASN A 39 23.98 15.25 -3.36
C ASN A 39 22.83 14.30 -3.02
N VAL A 40 23.16 13.16 -2.41
CA VAL A 40 22.22 12.09 -2.07
C VAL A 40 21.98 12.11 -0.57
N ASN A 41 20.78 12.47 -0.18
CA ASN A 41 20.29 12.40 1.18
C ASN A 41 19.73 11.00 1.45
N VAL A 42 20.15 10.37 2.56
CA VAL A 42 19.72 9.02 2.93
C VAL A 42 18.77 9.10 4.12
N LEU A 43 17.51 8.76 3.89
CA LEU A 43 16.51 8.66 4.93
C LEU A 43 16.22 7.19 5.26
N ILE A 44 16.36 6.80 6.52
CA ILE A 44 16.11 5.44 6.99
C ILE A 44 14.94 5.45 7.96
N SER A 45 14.02 4.50 7.81
CA SER A 45 12.90 4.37 8.76
C SER A 45 13.42 3.94 10.12
N SER A 46 12.98 4.66 11.16
CA SER A 46 13.23 4.33 12.56
C SER A 46 12.38 3.17 13.06
N GLU A 47 11.30 2.82 12.35
CA GLU A 47 10.46 1.66 12.66
C GLU A 47 10.92 0.39 11.93
N ASN A 48 11.44 0.53 10.71
CA ASN A 48 12.01 -0.56 9.93
C ASN A 48 13.28 -0.07 9.23
N ASP A 49 14.41 -0.36 9.85
CA ASP A 49 15.72 0.12 9.43
C ASP A 49 16.22 -0.46 8.09
N SER A 50 15.46 -1.33 7.45
CA SER A 50 15.71 -1.79 6.08
C SER A 50 14.95 -0.97 5.02
N GLN A 51 13.96 -0.16 5.41
CA GLN A 51 13.26 0.76 4.51
C GLN A 51 14.04 2.05 4.38
N VAL A 52 14.37 2.41 3.14
CA VAL A 52 15.26 3.53 2.84
C VAL A 52 14.69 4.38 1.71
N PHE A 53 14.80 5.69 1.84
CA PHE A 53 14.69 6.62 0.73
C PHE A 53 16.05 7.26 0.46
N LEU A 54 16.48 7.18 -0.79
CA LEU A 54 17.51 8.06 -1.32
C LEU A 54 16.80 9.26 -1.94
N MET A 55 17.24 10.47 -1.61
CA MET A 55 16.65 11.69 -2.13
C MET A 55 17.72 12.55 -2.80
N ILE A 56 17.43 12.99 -4.03
CA ILE A 56 18.28 13.93 -4.77
C ILE A 56 17.45 15.11 -5.26
N ASP A 57 18.12 16.25 -5.41
CA ASP A 57 17.54 17.45 -5.97
C ASP A 57 18.11 17.70 -7.38
N CYS A 58 17.25 18.11 -8.31
CA CYS A 58 17.67 18.54 -9.64
C CYS A 58 16.72 19.57 -10.25
N GLU A 59 17.18 20.23 -11.30
CA GLU A 59 16.34 21.03 -12.21
C GLU A 59 15.70 20.13 -13.27
N ASN A 60 14.54 20.53 -13.79
CA ASN A 60 13.76 19.79 -14.79
C ASN A 60 14.58 19.45 -16.04
N ALA A 61 15.39 20.41 -16.51
CA ALA A 61 16.27 20.21 -17.65
C ALA A 61 17.37 19.15 -17.43
N GLN A 62 17.66 18.75 -16.19
CA GLN A 62 18.66 17.74 -15.84
C GLN A 62 18.09 16.31 -15.86
N LEU A 63 16.76 16.13 -15.85
CA LEU A 63 16.14 14.80 -15.84
C LEU A 63 16.62 13.93 -17.01
N LYS A 64 16.81 14.52 -18.20
CA LYS A 64 17.34 13.83 -19.38
C LYS A 64 18.71 13.17 -19.17
N ASN A 65 19.51 13.69 -18.25
CA ASN A 65 20.84 13.15 -17.93
C ASN A 65 20.77 11.99 -16.93
N ILE A 66 19.61 11.77 -16.31
CA ILE A 66 19.36 10.70 -15.35
C ILE A 66 18.75 9.47 -16.04
N VAL A 67 18.05 9.68 -17.17
CA VAL A 67 17.34 8.65 -17.94
C VAL A 67 18.22 7.48 -18.36
N ASP A 68 19.53 7.70 -18.59
CA ASP A 68 20.45 6.62 -18.98
C ASP A 68 20.72 5.59 -17.86
N GLY A 69 20.29 5.90 -16.63
CA GLY A 69 20.42 5.04 -15.45
C GLY A 69 21.83 4.93 -14.90
N MET A 70 22.84 5.59 -15.49
CA MET A 70 24.23 5.48 -15.06
C MET A 70 24.47 6.22 -13.74
N LEU A 71 23.89 7.41 -13.58
CA LEU A 71 23.90 8.12 -12.30
C LEU A 71 23.27 7.25 -11.20
N ILE A 72 22.11 6.64 -11.48
CA ILE A 72 21.39 5.78 -10.53
C ILE A 72 22.22 4.54 -10.17
N LYS A 73 22.89 3.95 -11.16
CA LYS A 73 23.82 2.83 -10.94
C LYS A 73 24.95 3.23 -9.99
N GLU A 74 25.55 4.41 -10.21
CA GLU A 74 26.63 4.89 -9.34
C GLU A 74 26.11 5.19 -7.93
N MET A 75 24.93 5.80 -7.80
CA MET A 75 24.25 5.98 -6.51
C MET A 75 24.05 4.64 -5.80
N ALA A 76 23.57 3.61 -6.49
CA ALA A 76 23.38 2.28 -5.92
C ALA A 76 24.70 1.65 -5.46
N PHE A 77 25.76 1.82 -6.26
CA PHE A 77 27.08 1.33 -5.91
C PHE A 77 27.66 2.02 -4.67
N GLN A 78 27.57 3.35 -4.60
CA GLN A 78 28.05 4.12 -3.45
C GLN A 78 27.22 3.85 -2.19
N PHE A 79 25.90 3.71 -2.32
CA PHE A 79 25.02 3.35 -1.20
C PHE A 79 25.38 1.99 -0.59
N ARG A 80 25.69 0.97 -1.41
CA ARG A 80 26.12 -0.36 -0.92
C ARG A 80 27.46 -0.38 -0.21
N LYS A 81 28.27 0.66 -0.35
CA LYS A 81 29.55 0.79 0.36
C LYS A 81 29.41 1.40 1.75
N LYS A 82 28.22 1.91 2.09
CA LYS A 82 27.98 2.55 3.38
C LYS A 82 28.00 1.53 4.51
N GLU A 83 28.59 1.89 5.65
CA GLU A 83 28.78 0.97 6.77
C GLU A 83 27.46 0.46 7.36
N TYR A 84 26.41 1.28 7.31
CA TYR A 84 25.07 0.92 7.77
C TYR A 84 24.27 0.11 6.74
N HIS A 85 24.78 -0.08 5.52
CA HIS A 85 24.07 -0.80 4.47
C HIS A 85 23.86 -2.27 4.87
N ARG A 86 22.68 -2.78 4.54
CA ARG A 86 22.31 -4.19 4.71
C ARG A 86 21.71 -4.73 3.43
N ALA A 87 21.93 -6.02 3.17
CA ALA A 87 21.40 -6.70 1.97
C ALA A 87 19.88 -6.57 1.82
N GLU A 88 19.13 -6.47 2.93
CA GLU A 88 17.68 -6.27 2.93
C GLU A 88 17.26 -4.90 2.40
N MET A 89 18.12 -3.89 2.50
CA MET A 89 17.85 -2.54 1.98
C MET A 89 17.75 -2.53 0.45
N ASP A 90 18.51 -3.37 -0.27
CA ASP A 90 18.52 -3.38 -1.74
C ASP A 90 17.13 -3.54 -2.37
N ARG A 91 16.20 -4.23 -1.68
CA ARG A 91 14.81 -4.44 -2.15
C ARG A 91 13.82 -3.40 -1.61
N ASN A 92 14.22 -2.69 -0.57
CA ASN A 92 13.38 -1.79 0.23
C ASN A 92 13.84 -0.32 0.12
N THR A 93 14.77 -0.03 -0.79
CA THR A 93 15.19 1.32 -1.13
C THR A 93 14.37 1.89 -2.29
N ALA A 94 13.86 3.10 -2.10
CA ALA A 94 13.29 3.93 -3.16
C ALA A 94 14.16 5.17 -3.40
N LEU A 95 14.22 5.63 -4.65
CA LEU A 95 14.84 6.88 -5.05
C LEU A 95 13.75 7.93 -5.31
N LEU A 96 13.77 9.02 -4.54
CA LEU A 96 12.95 10.20 -4.77
C LEU A 96 13.81 11.29 -5.43
N ILE A 97 13.49 11.62 -6.68
CA ILE A 97 14.11 12.71 -7.42
C ILE A 97 13.20 13.91 -7.32
N VAL A 98 13.67 14.97 -6.66
CA VAL A 98 12.89 16.18 -6.50
C VAL A 98 13.29 17.22 -7.53
N SER A 99 12.51 17.27 -8.60
CA SER A 99 12.74 18.06 -9.80
C SER A 99 12.02 19.41 -9.72
N LYS A 100 12.78 20.50 -9.66
CA LYS A 100 12.24 21.85 -9.79
C LYS A 100 12.05 22.22 -11.26
N HIS A 101 10.94 22.85 -11.61
CA HIS A 101 10.77 23.50 -12.91
C HIS A 101 10.40 24.97 -12.74
N SER A 102 10.65 25.77 -13.77
CA SER A 102 10.16 27.15 -13.81
C SER A 102 8.66 27.18 -14.08
N THR A 103 7.97 28.25 -13.67
CA THR A 103 6.52 28.41 -13.88
C THR A 103 6.14 28.41 -15.37
N ASP A 104 6.99 28.98 -16.21
CA ASP A 104 6.78 29.05 -17.68
C ASP A 104 7.34 27.84 -18.44
N GLU A 105 7.93 26.87 -17.72
CA GLU A 105 8.55 25.69 -18.30
C GLU A 105 7.60 24.50 -18.28
N TYR A 106 7.55 23.75 -19.38
CA TYR A 106 6.87 22.47 -19.40
C TYR A 106 7.69 21.41 -18.66
N VAL A 107 7.04 20.68 -17.76
CA VAL A 107 7.63 19.51 -17.09
C VAL A 107 8.07 18.48 -18.13
N ASP A 108 9.29 17.95 -17.99
CA ASP A 108 9.81 16.89 -18.86
C ASP A 108 9.20 15.53 -18.49
N PHE A 109 7.93 15.36 -18.86
CA PHE A 109 7.18 14.13 -18.63
C PHE A 109 7.81 12.92 -19.32
N SER A 110 8.50 13.12 -20.46
CA SER A 110 9.14 12.00 -21.17
C SER A 110 10.27 11.40 -20.34
N SER A 111 11.18 12.24 -19.84
CA SER A 111 12.28 11.78 -18.99
C SER A 111 11.75 11.21 -17.67
N LYS A 112 10.78 11.89 -17.06
CA LYS A 112 10.11 11.43 -15.83
C LYS A 112 9.57 10.01 -15.95
N VAL A 113 8.76 9.73 -16.97
CA VAL A 113 8.18 8.39 -17.18
C VAL A 113 9.27 7.35 -17.41
N LYS A 114 10.28 7.66 -18.24
CA LYS A 114 11.39 6.72 -18.50
C LYS A 114 12.18 6.37 -17.23
N ILE A 115 12.38 7.35 -16.34
CA ILE A 115 13.04 7.13 -15.06
C ILE A 115 12.15 6.26 -14.16
N GLU A 116 10.87 6.58 -14.02
CA GLU A 116 9.95 5.83 -13.13
C GLU A 116 9.71 4.39 -13.60
N ASP A 117 9.68 4.15 -14.92
CA ASP A 117 9.48 2.83 -15.54
C ASP A 117 10.75 1.97 -15.55
N ASP A 118 11.93 2.52 -15.27
CA ASP A 118 13.18 1.76 -15.21
C ASP A 118 13.14 0.74 -14.05
N PRO A 119 13.22 -0.58 -14.32
CA PRO A 119 13.13 -1.62 -13.29
C PRO A 119 14.42 -1.83 -12.47
N TYR A 120 15.56 -1.21 -12.82
CA TYR A 120 16.86 -1.54 -12.22
C TYR A 120 17.15 -0.79 -10.91
N TYR A 121 17.89 -1.43 -9.99
CA TYR A 121 18.37 -0.89 -8.70
C TYR A 121 17.27 -0.58 -7.66
N PHE A 122 16.51 0.49 -7.86
CA PHE A 122 15.53 1.03 -6.89
C PHE A 122 14.19 1.30 -7.55
N LYS A 123 13.11 1.35 -6.75
CA LYS A 123 11.89 2.03 -7.20
C LYS A 123 12.21 3.53 -7.32
N LYS A 124 11.80 4.18 -8.40
CA LYS A 124 12.13 5.59 -8.65
C LYS A 124 10.85 6.40 -8.75
N TYR A 125 10.88 7.58 -8.17
CA TYR A 125 9.78 8.53 -8.19
C TYR A 125 10.34 9.91 -8.49
N VAL A 126 9.75 10.61 -9.46
CA VAL A 126 10.12 11.98 -9.80
C VAL A 126 9.02 12.90 -9.30
N PHE A 127 9.29 13.62 -8.20
CA PHE A 127 8.40 14.65 -7.68
C PHE A 127 8.74 15.98 -8.38
N SER A 128 7.82 16.48 -9.20
CA SER A 128 8.00 17.71 -9.97
C SER A 128 7.22 18.86 -9.35
N TYR A 129 7.85 20.02 -9.18
CA TYR A 129 7.19 21.18 -8.59
C TYR A 129 7.74 22.52 -9.14
N ASP A 130 6.93 23.57 -9.07
CA ASP A 130 7.36 24.95 -9.24
C ASP A 130 7.34 25.73 -7.92
N GLU A 131 7.98 26.90 -7.91
CA GLU A 131 8.10 27.72 -6.70
C GLU A 131 6.74 28.23 -6.19
N ILE A 132 5.77 28.47 -7.08
CA ILE A 132 4.43 28.99 -6.73
C ILE A 132 3.66 27.93 -5.95
N GLY A 133 3.66 26.68 -6.45
CA GLY A 133 3.08 25.53 -5.79
C GLY A 133 3.69 25.29 -4.41
N LEU A 134 5.03 25.34 -4.33
CA LEU A 134 5.75 25.17 -3.06
C LEU A 134 5.39 26.25 -2.04
N GLU A 135 5.45 27.52 -2.43
CA GLU A 135 5.19 28.64 -1.52
C GLU A 135 3.74 28.63 -1.03
N ASN A 136 2.79 28.43 -1.94
CA ASN A 136 1.37 28.37 -1.58
C ASN A 136 1.06 27.16 -0.68
N ALA A 137 1.64 26.00 -0.96
CA ALA A 137 1.48 24.81 -0.12
C ALA A 137 2.07 25.02 1.27
N ASN A 138 3.27 25.60 1.36
CA ASN A 138 3.93 25.90 2.64
C ASN A 138 3.12 26.92 3.47
N ASN A 139 2.67 28.01 2.84
CA ASN A 139 1.87 29.04 3.52
C ASN A 139 0.56 28.44 4.05
N TRP A 140 -0.12 27.63 3.23
CA TRP A 140 -1.33 26.93 3.66
C TRP A 140 -1.07 26.00 4.85
N LEU A 141 0.03 25.23 4.85
CA LEU A 141 0.40 24.38 5.99
C LEU A 141 0.65 25.20 7.27
N ILE A 142 1.39 26.31 7.16
CA ILE A 142 1.66 27.19 8.30
C ILE A 142 0.37 27.78 8.89
N GLU A 143 -0.54 28.25 8.04
CA GLU A 143 -1.84 28.80 8.47
C GLU A 143 -2.73 27.75 9.15
N ASN A 144 -2.53 26.47 8.82
CA ASN A 144 -3.36 25.37 9.31
C ASN A 144 -2.65 24.47 10.34
N VAL A 145 -1.43 24.80 10.77
CA VAL A 145 -0.60 23.97 11.66
C VAL A 145 -1.29 23.60 12.98
N GLN A 146 -2.20 24.44 13.48
CA GLN A 146 -2.95 24.18 14.71
C GLN A 146 -4.07 23.14 14.54
N LYS A 147 -4.40 22.77 13.30
CA LYS A 147 -5.53 21.87 12.98
C LYS A 147 -5.11 20.40 12.84
N GLY A 148 -3.81 20.11 12.77
CA GLY A 148 -3.33 18.74 12.63
C GLY A 148 -1.84 18.67 12.26
N THR A 149 -1.36 17.44 12.10
CA THR A 149 -0.03 17.16 11.56
C THR A 149 0.01 17.44 10.05
N THR A 150 1.21 17.63 9.48
CA THR A 150 1.44 17.89 8.06
C THR A 150 0.73 16.85 7.18
N ILE A 151 0.90 15.56 7.49
CA ILE A 151 0.25 14.48 6.76
C ILE A 151 -1.27 14.60 6.85
N SER A 152 -1.83 14.81 8.05
CA SER A 152 -3.27 14.90 8.23
C SER A 152 -3.89 16.08 7.48
N LEU A 153 -3.19 17.21 7.44
CA LEU A 153 -3.60 18.41 6.71
C LEU A 153 -3.56 18.20 5.20
N ILE A 154 -2.50 17.59 4.68
CA ILE A 154 -2.39 17.23 3.25
C ILE A 154 -3.53 16.27 2.88
N GLN A 155 -3.77 15.23 3.68
CA GLN A 155 -4.87 14.30 3.46
C GLN A 155 -6.23 15.01 3.42
N ASP A 156 -6.50 15.90 4.38
CA ASP A 156 -7.77 16.64 4.43
C ASP A 156 -7.94 17.54 3.20
N TYR A 157 -6.85 18.16 2.73
CA TYR A 157 -6.89 19.03 1.55
C TYR A 157 -7.20 18.25 0.27
N ILE A 158 -6.48 17.15 0.01
CA ILE A 158 -6.64 16.38 -1.24
C ILE A 158 -7.90 15.52 -1.26
N THR A 159 -8.46 15.17 -0.08
CA THR A 159 -9.71 14.42 0.00
C THR A 159 -10.95 15.31 0.02
N ASP A 160 -10.79 16.64 0.11
CA ASP A 160 -11.90 17.58 -0.04
C ASP A 160 -12.41 17.56 -1.49
N THR A 161 -13.63 17.05 -1.64
CA THR A 161 -14.34 16.98 -2.92
C THR A 161 -14.47 18.32 -3.64
N ARG A 162 -14.54 19.45 -2.92
CA ARG A 162 -14.60 20.79 -3.51
C ARG A 162 -13.26 21.18 -4.11
N GLN A 163 -12.16 20.89 -3.43
CA GLN A 163 -10.81 21.19 -3.92
C GLN A 163 -10.46 20.30 -5.11
N PHE A 164 -10.82 19.01 -5.04
CA PHE A 164 -10.70 18.11 -6.18
C PHE A 164 -11.52 18.58 -7.39
N ALA A 165 -12.76 19.07 -7.18
CA ALA A 165 -13.59 19.58 -8.27
C ALA A 165 -12.94 20.76 -8.99
N LYS A 166 -12.41 21.74 -8.24
CA LYS A 166 -11.68 22.88 -8.82
C LYS A 166 -10.44 22.43 -9.60
N TYR A 167 -9.65 21.52 -9.03
CA TYR A 167 -8.46 20.99 -9.68
C TYR A 167 -8.80 20.27 -11.00
N LYS A 168 -9.89 19.49 -10.99
CA LYS A 168 -10.38 18.79 -12.18
C LYS A 168 -10.85 19.76 -13.28
N GLU A 169 -11.45 20.89 -12.90
CA GLU A 169 -11.88 21.92 -13.86
C GLU A 169 -10.69 22.65 -14.49
N ASN A 170 -9.72 23.08 -13.68
CA ASN A 170 -8.49 23.69 -14.15
C ASN A 170 -7.34 23.53 -13.14
N ASN A 171 -6.45 22.59 -13.42
CA ASN A 171 -5.30 22.29 -12.56
C ASN A 171 -4.28 23.44 -12.47
N ILE A 172 -4.18 24.30 -13.49
CA ILE A 172 -3.24 25.43 -13.52
C ILE A 172 -3.59 26.45 -12.42
N ASN A 173 -4.88 26.60 -12.11
CA ASN A 173 -5.36 27.55 -11.11
C ASN A 173 -5.35 26.97 -9.68
N GLU A 174 -4.93 25.72 -9.51
CA GLU A 174 -4.97 25.01 -8.22
C GLU A 174 -3.57 24.54 -7.80
N PRO A 175 -2.59 25.45 -7.62
CA PRO A 175 -1.19 25.13 -7.39
C PRO A 175 -0.95 24.33 -6.09
N ILE A 176 -1.74 24.60 -5.03
CA ILE A 176 -1.67 23.84 -3.77
C ILE A 176 -2.09 22.39 -4.00
N TYR A 177 -3.19 22.17 -4.70
CA TYR A 177 -3.69 20.82 -4.98
C TYR A 177 -2.70 20.05 -5.86
N THR A 178 -2.19 20.70 -6.92
CA THR A 178 -1.17 20.14 -7.81
C THR A 178 0.07 19.70 -7.03
N PHE A 179 0.59 20.55 -6.14
CA PHE A 179 1.75 20.22 -5.33
C PHE A 179 1.49 19.01 -4.41
N PHE A 180 0.38 19.03 -3.64
CA PHE A 180 0.08 17.96 -2.69
C PHE A 180 -0.24 16.62 -3.36
N ILE A 181 -1.01 16.61 -4.46
CA ILE A 181 -1.34 15.34 -5.13
C ILE A 181 -0.09 14.73 -5.79
N GLU A 182 0.77 15.56 -6.35
CA GLU A 182 2.05 15.14 -6.92
C GLU A 182 2.96 14.57 -5.81
N LEU A 183 3.05 15.21 -4.64
CA LEU A 183 3.82 14.67 -3.51
C LEU A 183 3.28 13.31 -3.03
N VAL A 184 1.98 13.23 -2.79
CA VAL A 184 1.33 12.03 -2.24
C VAL A 184 1.43 10.84 -3.19
N THR A 185 1.30 11.06 -4.50
CA THR A 185 1.37 9.97 -5.49
C THR A 185 2.79 9.44 -5.69
N LYS A 186 3.82 10.21 -5.31
CA LYS A 186 5.24 9.81 -5.40
C LYS A 186 5.78 9.16 -4.14
N LEU A 187 5.11 9.35 -3.00
CA LEU A 187 5.47 8.72 -1.74
C LEU A 187 4.62 7.46 -1.50
N HIS A 188 5.16 6.29 -1.86
CA HIS A 188 4.44 5.01 -1.76
C HIS A 188 4.02 4.61 -0.33
N CYS A 189 4.66 5.19 0.69
CA CYS A 189 4.35 4.99 2.10
C CYS A 189 3.43 6.07 2.69
N PHE A 190 2.98 7.04 1.88
CA PHE A 190 2.09 8.09 2.35
C PHE A 190 0.72 7.50 2.70
N PRO A 191 0.22 7.65 3.93
CA PRO A 191 -1.06 7.10 4.33
C PRO A 191 -2.19 7.85 3.63
N MET A 192 -3.25 7.16 3.21
CA MET A 192 -4.48 7.78 2.76
C MET A 192 -5.59 7.57 3.79
N LYS A 193 -6.37 8.62 4.09
CA LYS A 193 -7.61 8.43 4.84
C LYS A 193 -8.53 7.57 4.00
N THR A 194 -8.67 6.30 4.38
CA THR A 194 -9.76 5.49 3.87
C THR A 194 -11.04 6.13 4.37
N ALA A 195 -11.92 6.58 3.45
CA ALA A 195 -13.29 6.89 3.84
C ALA A 195 -13.78 5.72 4.69
N GLU A 196 -14.26 5.97 5.91
CA GLU A 196 -14.82 4.94 6.78
C GLU A 196 -15.73 4.10 5.90
N THR A 197 -15.28 2.89 5.59
CA THR A 197 -16.00 2.03 4.66
C THR A 197 -17.19 1.56 5.44
N LYS A 198 -18.30 2.31 5.34
CA LYS A 198 -19.55 2.02 6.04
C LYS A 198 -20.09 0.61 5.78
N ASN A 199 -19.47 -0.19 4.91
CA ASN A 199 -19.94 -1.50 4.49
C ASN A 199 -18.83 -2.54 4.17
N ILE A 200 -17.61 -2.46 4.71
CA ILE A 200 -16.75 -3.67 4.71
C ILE A 200 -17.14 -4.50 5.93
N ASN A 201 -18.08 -5.41 5.73
CA ASN A 201 -18.42 -6.42 6.71
C ASN A 201 -17.16 -7.22 7.03
N SER A 202 -16.73 -7.18 8.30
CA SER A 202 -15.58 -7.98 8.73
C SER A 202 -15.84 -9.47 8.48
N ILE A 203 -14.77 -10.25 8.30
CA ILE A 203 -14.87 -11.72 8.20
C ILE A 203 -15.67 -12.28 9.38
N ASN A 204 -15.49 -11.70 10.57
CA ASN A 204 -16.27 -12.05 11.77
C ASN A 204 -17.77 -11.80 11.61
N TYR A 205 -18.16 -10.65 11.03
CA TYR A 205 -19.57 -10.36 10.74
C TYR A 205 -20.16 -11.39 9.76
N PHE A 206 -19.43 -11.71 8.69
CA PHE A 206 -19.86 -12.70 7.71
C PHE A 206 -20.04 -14.10 8.33
N LEU A 207 -19.04 -14.58 9.07
CA LEU A 207 -19.06 -15.90 9.71
C LEU A 207 -20.20 -16.02 10.74
N LYS A 208 -20.45 -14.97 11.51
CA LYS A 208 -21.55 -14.94 12.47
C LYS A 208 -22.92 -15.07 11.78
N ASN A 209 -23.09 -14.38 10.66
CA ASN A 209 -24.32 -14.41 9.88
C ASN A 209 -24.56 -15.80 9.23
N GLU A 210 -23.51 -16.45 8.73
CA GLU A 210 -23.60 -17.82 8.20
C GLU A 210 -23.90 -18.86 9.28
N LEU A 211 -23.30 -18.73 10.47
CA LEU A 211 -23.61 -19.59 11.62
C LEU A 211 -25.06 -19.44 12.07
N GLU A 212 -25.61 -18.22 12.07
CA GLU A 212 -27.01 -17.97 12.40
C GLU A 212 -27.96 -18.60 11.38
N LYS A 213 -27.66 -18.51 10.07
CA LYS A 213 -28.43 -19.22 9.03
C LYS A 213 -28.41 -20.74 9.21
N LEU A 214 -27.26 -21.32 9.58
CA LEU A 214 -27.15 -22.75 9.84
C LEU A 214 -27.94 -23.19 11.07
N ARG A 215 -27.95 -22.37 12.13
CA ARG A 215 -28.75 -22.62 13.34
C ARG A 215 -30.24 -22.47 13.11
N ALA A 216 -30.64 -21.57 12.21
CA ALA A 216 -32.03 -21.35 11.85
C ALA A 216 -32.60 -22.40 10.87
N LYS A 217 -31.76 -23.27 10.28
CA LYS A 217 -32.26 -24.37 9.47
C LYS A 217 -32.98 -25.40 10.37
N PRO A 218 -34.24 -25.74 10.08
CA PRO A 218 -34.95 -26.77 10.84
C PRO A 218 -34.17 -28.08 10.71
N ARG A 219 -33.80 -28.68 11.86
CA ARG A 219 -33.24 -30.03 11.89
C ARG A 219 -34.32 -30.97 11.34
N LYS A 220 -34.04 -31.65 10.22
CA LYS A 220 -34.89 -32.76 9.79
C LYS A 220 -34.97 -33.75 10.95
N SER A 221 -36.17 -34.08 11.42
CA SER A 221 -36.37 -35.13 12.40
C SER A 221 -35.74 -36.41 11.85
N ILE A 222 -34.90 -37.07 12.65
CA ILE A 222 -34.48 -38.44 12.34
C ILE A 222 -35.75 -39.26 12.53
N ASP A 223 -36.33 -39.74 11.43
CA ASP A 223 -37.53 -40.56 11.45
C ASP A 223 -37.10 -41.97 11.87
N ILE A 224 -37.16 -42.23 13.18
CA ILE A 224 -36.86 -43.56 13.75
C ILE A 224 -38.16 -44.34 13.67
N ASN A 225 -38.18 -45.46 12.93
CA ASN A 225 -39.31 -46.38 12.89
C ASN A 225 -39.46 -47.05 14.28
N GLN A 226 -40.13 -46.36 15.19
CA GLN A 226 -40.29 -46.75 16.60
C GLN A 226 -40.95 -48.12 16.74
N SER A 227 -41.95 -48.43 15.91
CA SER A 227 -42.63 -49.74 15.97
C SER A 227 -41.70 -50.87 15.57
N GLY A 228 -40.80 -50.66 14.60
CA GLY A 228 -39.77 -51.63 14.26
C GLY A 228 -38.81 -51.88 15.43
N VAL A 229 -38.43 -50.83 16.16
CA VAL A 229 -37.51 -50.96 17.29
C VAL A 229 -38.18 -51.71 18.45
N GLU A 230 -39.43 -51.38 18.76
CA GLU A 230 -40.23 -52.09 19.78
C GLU A 230 -40.41 -53.56 19.41
N THR A 231 -40.76 -53.85 18.15
CA THR A 231 -40.90 -55.22 17.65
C THR A 231 -39.60 -56.01 17.76
N PHE A 232 -38.45 -55.37 17.50
CA PHE A 232 -37.14 -56.01 17.63
C PHE A 232 -36.80 -56.35 19.08
N VAL A 233 -37.16 -55.46 20.02
CA VAL A 233 -36.91 -55.65 21.45
C VAL A 233 -37.80 -56.76 22.04
N ASP A 234 -39.02 -56.90 21.54
CA ASP A 234 -39.97 -57.93 22.00
C ASP A 234 -39.73 -59.31 21.36
N MET A 235 -38.83 -59.42 20.38
CA MET A 235 -38.43 -60.72 19.83
C MET A 235 -37.58 -61.49 20.85
N ASP A 236 -37.86 -62.78 20.98
CA ASP A 236 -36.99 -63.70 21.72
C ASP A 236 -35.68 -63.91 20.93
N ILE A 237 -34.69 -63.07 21.23
CA ILE A 237 -33.37 -63.03 20.57
C ILE A 237 -32.31 -63.42 21.58
N ASP A 238 -31.48 -64.40 21.23
CA ASP A 238 -30.23 -64.64 21.95
C ASP A 238 -29.20 -63.54 21.61
N TYR A 239 -29.11 -62.53 22.47
CA TYR A 239 -28.14 -61.44 22.31
C TYR A 239 -26.67 -61.88 22.44
N GLY A 240 -26.39 -63.11 22.88
CA GLY A 240 -25.06 -63.73 22.83
C GLY A 240 -24.65 -64.16 21.42
N ASN A 241 -25.61 -64.28 20.49
CA ASN A 241 -25.40 -64.69 19.12
C ASN A 241 -25.53 -63.51 18.15
N ILE A 242 -24.41 -62.84 17.86
CA ILE A 242 -24.36 -61.64 16.99
C ILE A 242 -25.01 -61.88 15.62
N LYS A 243 -24.90 -63.10 15.07
CA LYS A 243 -25.47 -63.40 13.75
C LYS A 243 -26.99 -63.39 13.77
N GLU A 244 -27.59 -63.95 14.83
CA GLU A 244 -29.04 -63.97 15.03
C GLU A 244 -29.60 -62.55 15.26
N VAL A 245 -28.91 -61.75 16.07
CA VAL A 245 -29.23 -60.33 16.29
C VAL A 245 -29.28 -59.57 14.95
N CYS A 246 -28.26 -59.74 14.10
CA CYS A 246 -28.23 -59.09 12.79
C CYS A 246 -29.30 -59.60 11.83
N GLU A 247 -29.57 -60.90 11.80
CA GLU A 247 -30.61 -61.49 10.96
C GLU A 247 -31.99 -60.97 11.32
N LYS A 248 -32.33 -60.94 12.62
CA LYS A 248 -33.61 -60.43 13.14
C LYS A 248 -33.77 -58.92 12.91
N TRP A 249 -32.69 -58.15 13.04
CA TRP A 249 -32.69 -56.71 12.80
C TRP A 249 -32.97 -56.40 11.32
N ASN A 250 -32.26 -57.10 10.43
CA ASN A 250 -32.47 -56.96 8.99
C ASN A 250 -33.88 -57.39 8.56
N LEU A 251 -34.48 -58.36 9.24
CA LEU A 251 -35.84 -58.83 8.94
C LEU A 251 -36.89 -57.74 9.18
N ILE A 252 -36.70 -56.89 10.19
CA ILE A 252 -37.61 -55.80 10.53
C ILE A 252 -37.35 -54.55 9.68
N PHE A 253 -36.08 -54.24 9.44
CA PHE A 253 -35.71 -52.94 8.87
C PHE A 253 -35.28 -52.97 7.40
N ASN A 254 -35.07 -54.15 6.79
CA ASN A 254 -34.80 -54.26 5.34
C ASN A 254 -35.98 -54.77 4.52
N SER A 255 -37.05 -55.33 5.12
CA SER A 255 -38.27 -55.70 4.39
C SER A 255 -39.05 -54.49 3.85
N GLU A 256 -38.85 -53.29 4.42
CA GLU A 256 -39.47 -52.05 3.93
C GLU A 256 -38.77 -51.45 2.69
N SER A 257 -37.68 -52.07 2.22
CA SER A 257 -36.87 -51.54 1.09
C SER A 257 -37.21 -52.15 -0.28
N GLU A 258 -38.01 -53.22 -0.35
CA GLU A 258 -38.39 -53.83 -1.65
C GLU A 258 -39.71 -53.29 -2.24
N ASP A 259 -40.61 -52.69 -1.44
CA ASP A 259 -41.89 -52.14 -1.93
C ASP A 259 -41.86 -50.63 -2.27
N LYS A 260 -40.67 -50.04 -2.35
CA LYS A 260 -40.47 -48.66 -2.86
C LYS A 260 -39.48 -48.64 -4.02
N LYS A 261 -39.89 -49.21 -5.15
CA LYS A 261 -39.32 -48.90 -6.48
C LYS A 261 -40.34 -48.16 -7.33
#